data_AF-A0A2V8Q4Q4-F1
#
_entry.id   AF-A0A2V8Q4Q4-F1
#
_cell.length_a   1.000
_cell.length_b   1.000
_cell.length_c   1.000
_cell.angle_alpha   90.00
_cell.angle_beta   90.00
_cell.angle_gamma   90.00
#
_symmetry.space_group_name_H-M   'P 1'
#
loop_
_entity.id
_entity.type
_entity.pdbx_description
1 polymer ?
#
loop_
_entity_poly.entity_id
_entity_poly.type
_entity_poly.pdbx_seq_one_letter_code
_entity_poly.pdbx_strand_id
1 'polypeptide(L)'
;MKINFPRGTLRLSPFVSTLLLLMLFVTPLAAQQPAPAKPPAQTAARAEAPAFDNLLSADTYKLYGEIRNVGQLLSNGGAGEIVDPIVKLADPGPQFKAIVSFLKKNSEALGSSRLMFASWAVRTDVPTVFVAIEFPNEEDAAKFAPKLETFLPTVLPPVPVTPEAMLENDMKTGEAREGAAPKPSTVEKPSVRPSPIAGASPQVE
;
A
#
# COMPACT_ATOMS: atom_id res chain seq x y z
N MET A 1 -13.17 43.81 -70.58
CA MET A 1 -11.94 43.08 -70.16
C MET A 1 -12.34 41.70 -69.65
N LYS A 2 -11.67 40.63 -70.09
CA LYS A 2 -11.80 39.28 -69.50
C LYS A 2 -10.57 39.04 -68.60
N ILE A 3 -10.77 38.71 -67.34
CA ILE A 3 -9.70 38.40 -66.38
C ILE A 3 -9.69 36.88 -66.18
N ASN A 4 -8.64 36.21 -66.63
CA ASN A 4 -8.41 34.80 -66.37
C ASN A 4 -7.68 34.64 -65.04
N PHE A 5 -8.20 33.80 -64.13
CA PHE A 5 -7.48 33.36 -62.94
C PHE A 5 -6.79 32.01 -63.19
N PRO A 6 -5.48 31.88 -62.91
CA PRO A 6 -4.78 30.61 -63.05
C PRO A 6 -5.17 29.65 -61.92
N ARG A 7 -5.60 28.43 -62.27
CA ARG A 7 -5.79 27.33 -61.32
C ARG A 7 -4.44 26.70 -60.97
N GLY A 8 -3.70 27.30 -60.05
CA GLY A 8 -2.54 26.68 -59.42
C GLY A 8 -2.96 25.61 -58.43
N THR A 9 -2.72 24.33 -58.73
CA THR A 9 -2.94 23.22 -57.79
C THR A 9 -1.81 23.15 -56.77
N LEU A 10 -1.99 23.79 -55.60
CA LEU A 10 -1.08 23.62 -54.47
C LEU A 10 -1.09 22.16 -54.00
N ARG A 11 -0.03 21.41 -54.33
CA ARG A 11 0.28 20.15 -53.65
C ARG A 11 0.89 20.46 -52.28
N LEU A 12 0.05 20.73 -51.28
CA LEU A 12 0.48 20.76 -49.89
C LEU A 12 1.05 19.37 -49.53
N SER A 13 2.25 19.35 -48.96
CA SER A 13 2.85 18.13 -48.42
C SER A 13 1.96 17.55 -47.31
N PRO A 14 1.77 16.22 -47.22
CA PRO A 14 0.97 15.62 -46.15
C PRO A 14 1.49 16.00 -44.76
N PHE A 15 2.80 16.19 -44.60
CA PHE A 15 3.42 16.66 -43.35
C PHE A 15 2.90 18.05 -42.92
N VAL A 16 2.67 18.97 -43.86
CA VAL A 16 2.14 20.31 -43.56
C VAL A 16 0.68 20.21 -43.13
N SER A 17 -0.09 19.32 -43.78
CA SER A 17 -1.49 19.05 -43.39
C SER A 17 -1.58 18.47 -41.97
N THR A 18 -0.76 17.46 -41.63
CA THR A 18 -0.73 16.86 -40.30
C THR A 18 -0.29 17.85 -39.22
N LEU A 19 0.71 18.69 -39.49
CA LEU A 19 1.18 19.71 -38.54
C LEU A 19 0.11 20.79 -38.29
N LEU A 20 -0.60 21.21 -39.34
CA LEU A 20 -1.71 22.18 -39.23
C LEU A 20 -2.90 21.60 -38.46
N LEU A 21 -3.22 20.31 -38.67
CA LEU A 21 -4.28 19.62 -37.95
C LEU A 21 -3.94 19.50 -36.46
N LEU A 22 -2.69 19.20 -36.11
CA LEU A 22 -2.25 19.09 -34.71
C LEU A 22 -2.35 20.43 -33.95
N MET A 23 -2.02 21.54 -34.62
CA MET A 23 -2.13 22.90 -34.05
C MET A 23 -3.58 23.32 -33.78
N LEU A 24 -4.56 22.82 -34.54
CA LEU A 24 -5.98 23.17 -34.37
C LEU A 24 -6.64 22.54 -33.12
N PHE A 25 -6.00 21.56 -32.46
CA PHE A 25 -6.54 20.91 -31.25
C PHE A 25 -5.97 21.46 -29.93
N VAL A 26 -5.07 22.45 -29.94
CA VAL A 26 -4.37 22.91 -28.72
C VAL A 26 -5.06 24.09 -27.99
N THR A 27 -6.05 24.75 -28.62
CA THR A 27 -6.87 25.80 -27.98
C THR A 27 -8.32 25.71 -28.47
N PRO A 28 -9.33 25.62 -27.58
CA PRO A 28 -9.57 26.70 -26.62
C PRO A 28 -9.96 26.24 -25.20
N LEU A 29 -9.11 26.50 -24.21
CA LEU A 29 -9.47 26.40 -22.78
C LEU A 29 -9.24 27.69 -21.98
N ALA A 30 -8.92 28.80 -22.66
CA ALA A 30 -8.66 30.11 -22.04
C ALA A 30 -9.88 31.06 -22.05
N ALA A 31 -11.03 30.63 -22.58
CA ALA A 31 -12.24 31.47 -22.77
C ALA A 31 -13.37 31.21 -21.76
N GLN A 32 -13.16 30.32 -20.79
CA GLN A 32 -14.12 30.04 -19.71
C GLN A 32 -13.48 30.22 -18.33
N GLN A 33 -12.94 31.41 -18.05
CA GLN A 33 -12.74 31.85 -16.67
C GLN A 33 -14.03 32.54 -16.20
N PRO A 34 -14.76 31.98 -15.20
CA PRO A 34 -15.75 32.75 -14.46
C PRO A 34 -15.09 33.97 -13.81
N ALA A 35 -15.80 35.10 -13.75
CA ALA A 35 -15.31 36.27 -13.03
C ALA A 35 -15.03 35.90 -11.56
N PRO A 36 -13.96 36.43 -10.94
CA PRO A 36 -13.59 36.06 -9.58
C PRO A 36 -14.68 36.49 -8.60
N ALA A 37 -15.35 35.50 -7.99
CA ALA A 37 -16.27 35.73 -6.90
C ALA A 37 -15.53 36.33 -5.70
N LYS A 38 -16.12 37.35 -5.08
CA LYS A 38 -15.61 37.97 -3.86
C LYS A 38 -15.43 36.89 -2.77
N PRO A 39 -14.26 36.78 -2.12
CA PRO A 39 -14.02 35.71 -1.16
C PRO A 39 -15.03 35.79 0.00
N PRO A 40 -15.76 34.70 0.32
CA PRO A 40 -16.51 34.62 1.56
C PRO A 40 -15.54 34.71 2.74
N ALA A 41 -16.00 35.27 3.86
CA ALA A 41 -15.18 35.38 5.06
C ALA A 41 -14.66 34.01 5.50
N GLN A 42 -13.38 33.93 5.86
CA GLN A 42 -12.78 32.72 6.41
C GLN A 42 -13.42 32.39 7.76
N THR A 43 -14.51 31.61 7.73
CA THR A 43 -14.75 30.65 8.80
C THR A 43 -13.54 29.74 8.84
N ALA A 44 -12.92 29.58 10.02
CA ALA A 44 -11.79 28.69 10.19
C ALA A 44 -12.25 27.24 9.89
N ALA A 45 -12.02 26.81 8.66
CA ALA A 45 -12.32 25.46 8.24
C ALA A 45 -11.49 24.50 9.09
N ARG A 46 -12.18 23.56 9.77
CA ARG A 46 -11.55 22.36 10.30
C ARG A 46 -10.70 21.77 9.17
N ALA A 47 -9.39 21.60 9.42
CA ALA A 47 -8.47 21.11 8.40
C ALA A 47 -9.05 19.85 7.76
N GLU A 48 -9.37 19.96 6.48
CA GLU A 48 -10.00 18.88 5.72
C GLU A 48 -9.01 17.72 5.64
N ALA A 49 -9.49 16.49 5.84
CA ALA A 49 -8.61 15.33 5.80
C ALA A 49 -7.94 15.27 4.41
N PRO A 50 -6.61 15.04 4.32
CA PRO A 50 -5.95 14.99 3.02
C PRO A 50 -6.63 13.97 2.12
N ALA A 51 -7.04 14.41 0.92
CA ALA A 51 -7.53 13.51 -0.12
C ALA A 51 -6.48 12.42 -0.42
N PHE A 52 -6.92 11.25 -0.89
CA PHE A 52 -6.05 10.10 -1.10
C PHE A 52 -4.78 10.42 -1.91
N ASP A 53 -4.94 11.21 -2.98
CA ASP A 53 -3.86 11.69 -3.85
C ASP A 53 -2.81 12.58 -3.15
N ASN A 54 -3.14 13.14 -1.99
CA ASN A 54 -2.31 14.04 -1.18
C ASN A 54 -1.85 13.42 0.15
N LEU A 55 -2.07 12.12 0.39
CA LEU A 55 -1.60 11.44 1.61
C LEU A 55 -0.07 11.35 1.69
N LEU A 56 0.63 11.46 0.56
CA LEU A 56 2.08 11.44 0.47
C LEU A 56 2.61 12.71 -0.20
N SER A 57 3.66 13.30 0.37
CA SER A 57 4.43 14.34 -0.32
C SER A 57 5.37 13.73 -1.35
N ALA A 58 5.44 14.34 -2.54
CA ALA A 58 6.16 13.82 -3.70
C ALA A 58 7.68 13.64 -3.50
N ASP A 59 8.26 14.23 -2.45
CA ASP A 59 9.68 14.18 -2.09
C ASP A 59 10.01 13.17 -0.97
N THR A 60 9.02 12.45 -0.44
CA THR A 60 9.21 11.54 0.70
C THR A 60 9.76 10.17 0.28
N TYR A 61 9.43 9.70 -0.92
CA TYR A 61 9.76 8.37 -1.44
C TYR A 61 10.32 8.44 -2.86
N LYS A 62 11.28 7.56 -3.19
CA LYS A 62 11.87 7.48 -4.54
C LYS A 62 11.04 6.66 -5.53
N LEU A 63 10.24 5.71 -5.03
CA LEU A 63 9.28 4.96 -5.82
C LEU A 63 7.87 5.23 -5.31
N TYR A 64 6.98 5.48 -6.25
CA TYR A 64 5.55 5.65 -6.06
C TYR A 64 4.80 4.86 -7.13
N GLY A 65 3.66 4.28 -6.79
CA GLY A 65 2.73 3.71 -7.76
C GLY A 65 1.29 3.66 -7.25
N GLU A 66 0.35 3.83 -8.17
CA GLU A 66 -1.08 3.65 -7.94
C GLU A 66 -1.61 2.52 -8.84
N ILE A 67 -2.46 1.67 -8.27
CA ILE A 67 -3.25 0.67 -8.98
C ILE A 67 -4.73 1.04 -8.81
N ARG A 68 -5.43 1.26 -9.91
CA ARG A 68 -6.87 1.53 -9.94
C ARG A 68 -7.67 0.26 -10.23
N ASN A 69 -8.88 0.17 -9.69
CA ASN A 69 -9.78 -0.97 -9.87
C ASN A 69 -9.11 -2.30 -9.50
N VAL A 70 -8.48 -2.32 -8.32
CA VAL A 70 -7.63 -3.42 -7.84
C VAL A 70 -8.35 -4.76 -7.92
N GLY A 71 -9.62 -4.81 -7.49
CA GLY A 71 -10.45 -6.02 -7.55
C GLY A 71 -10.66 -6.54 -8.96
N GLN A 72 -10.95 -5.66 -9.93
CA GLN A 72 -11.09 -6.04 -11.34
C GLN A 72 -9.78 -6.53 -11.95
N LEU A 73 -8.66 -5.84 -11.67
CA LEU A 73 -7.34 -6.23 -12.17
C LEU A 73 -6.91 -7.63 -11.67
N LEU A 74 -7.19 -7.92 -10.39
CA LEU A 74 -6.90 -9.22 -9.77
C LEU A 74 -7.82 -10.35 -10.28
N SER A 75 -9.08 -10.03 -10.58
CA SER A 75 -10.09 -11.01 -10.99
C SER A 75 -10.02 -11.36 -12.48
N ASN A 76 -9.73 -10.38 -13.34
CA ASN A 76 -9.73 -10.54 -14.80
C ASN A 76 -8.41 -11.12 -15.35
N GLY A 77 -7.56 -11.68 -14.49
CA GLY A 77 -6.25 -12.25 -14.86
C GLY A 77 -5.13 -11.22 -15.12
N GLY A 78 -5.46 -9.94 -15.33
CA GLY A 78 -4.49 -8.87 -15.62
C GLY A 78 -3.41 -8.66 -14.55
N ALA A 79 -3.66 -9.04 -13.30
CA ALA A 79 -2.63 -9.07 -12.27
C ALA A 79 -1.51 -10.09 -12.55
N GLY A 80 -1.76 -11.17 -13.30
CA GLY A 80 -0.71 -12.12 -13.71
C GLY A 80 0.33 -11.46 -14.62
N GLU A 81 -0.11 -10.66 -15.59
CA GLU A 81 0.76 -9.93 -16.52
C GLU A 81 1.71 -8.95 -15.81
N ILE A 82 1.35 -8.46 -14.62
CA ILE A 82 2.16 -7.52 -13.83
C ILE A 82 2.97 -8.25 -12.76
N VAL A 83 2.36 -9.19 -12.05
CA VAL A 83 2.99 -9.91 -10.93
C VAL A 83 3.97 -10.98 -11.40
N ASP A 84 3.64 -11.74 -12.45
CA ASP A 84 4.49 -12.85 -12.89
C ASP A 84 5.88 -12.39 -13.34
N PRO A 85 6.06 -11.29 -14.09
CA PRO A 85 7.39 -10.75 -14.38
C PRO A 85 8.15 -10.36 -13.11
N ILE A 86 7.50 -9.69 -12.14
CA ILE A 86 8.13 -9.30 -10.87
C ILE A 86 8.59 -10.54 -10.09
N VAL A 87 7.74 -11.56 -9.98
CA VAL A 87 8.08 -12.81 -9.28
C VAL A 87 9.21 -13.56 -9.98
N LYS A 88 9.26 -13.57 -11.32
CA LYS A 88 10.30 -14.24 -12.11
C LYS A 88 11.64 -13.49 -12.13
N LEU A 89 11.63 -12.16 -12.08
CA LEU A 89 12.83 -11.32 -12.22
C LEU A 89 13.45 -10.90 -10.88
N ALA A 90 12.65 -10.70 -9.84
CA ALA A 90 13.11 -10.13 -8.57
C ALA A 90 13.01 -11.08 -7.36
N ASP A 91 12.43 -12.27 -7.53
CA ASP A 91 12.04 -13.23 -6.47
C ASP A 91 11.73 -12.56 -5.10
N PRO A 92 10.63 -11.79 -5.00
CA PRO A 92 10.36 -10.85 -3.90
C PRO A 92 9.98 -11.51 -2.56
N GLY A 93 10.39 -12.75 -2.33
CA GLY A 93 10.17 -13.50 -1.10
C GLY A 93 8.73 -14.02 -0.88
N PRO A 94 8.52 -14.80 0.19
CA PRO A 94 7.22 -15.36 0.53
C PRO A 94 6.21 -14.29 0.99
N GLN A 95 6.66 -13.20 1.62
CA GLN A 95 5.79 -12.13 2.11
C GLN A 95 5.05 -11.44 0.97
N PHE A 96 5.74 -11.10 -0.12
CA PHE A 96 5.10 -10.51 -1.30
C PHE A 96 4.09 -11.47 -1.94
N LYS A 97 4.45 -12.76 -2.08
CA LYS A 97 3.57 -13.80 -2.61
C LYS A 97 2.31 -13.97 -1.73
N ALA A 98 2.46 -13.87 -0.41
CA ALA A 98 1.34 -13.87 0.53
C ALA A 98 0.44 -12.62 0.38
N ILE A 99 1.00 -11.42 0.24
CA ILE A 99 0.24 -10.17 0.01
C ILE A 99 -0.58 -10.28 -1.28
N VAL A 100 0.04 -10.68 -2.40
CA VAL A 100 -0.69 -10.88 -3.67
C VAL A 100 -1.79 -11.93 -3.51
N SER A 101 -1.53 -13.04 -2.82
CA SER A 101 -2.53 -14.08 -2.57
C SER A 101 -3.70 -13.56 -1.73
N PHE A 102 -3.44 -12.77 -0.69
CA PHE A 102 -4.46 -12.14 0.14
C PHE A 102 -5.33 -11.16 -0.65
N LEU A 103 -4.71 -10.26 -1.42
CA LEU A 103 -5.43 -9.32 -2.28
C LEU A 103 -6.28 -10.06 -3.31
N LYS A 104 -5.73 -11.08 -3.99
CA LYS A 104 -6.46 -11.89 -4.97
C LYS A 104 -7.64 -12.66 -4.35
N LYS A 105 -7.50 -13.20 -3.14
CA LYS A 105 -8.60 -13.88 -2.41
C LYS A 105 -9.73 -12.93 -2.00
N ASN A 106 -9.45 -11.64 -1.87
CA ASN A 106 -10.42 -10.62 -1.50
C ASN A 106 -10.72 -9.65 -2.66
N SER A 107 -10.49 -10.06 -3.91
CA SER A 107 -10.62 -9.19 -5.09
C SER A 107 -12.04 -8.64 -5.27
N GLU A 108 -13.07 -9.42 -4.91
CA GLU A 108 -14.47 -8.98 -4.90
C GLU A 108 -14.68 -7.79 -3.96
N ALA A 109 -14.16 -7.86 -2.73
CA ALA A 109 -14.23 -6.75 -1.76
C ALA A 109 -13.39 -5.54 -2.19
N LEU A 110 -12.31 -5.75 -2.96
CA LEU A 110 -11.45 -4.71 -3.52
C LEU A 110 -11.98 -4.11 -4.84
N GLY A 111 -13.24 -4.42 -5.23
CA GLY A 111 -13.84 -4.19 -6.54
C GLY A 111 -13.27 -3.04 -7.38
N SER A 112 -13.71 -1.80 -7.10
CA SER A 112 -13.21 -0.57 -7.72
C SER A 112 -12.17 0.17 -6.87
N SER A 113 -11.67 -0.45 -5.79
CA SER A 113 -10.73 0.18 -4.85
C SER A 113 -9.44 0.62 -5.54
N ARG A 114 -8.82 1.68 -5.01
CA ARG A 114 -7.50 2.18 -5.42
C ARG A 114 -6.47 1.74 -4.39
N LEU A 115 -5.32 1.25 -4.84
CA LEU A 115 -4.18 0.92 -3.97
C LEU A 115 -3.01 1.83 -4.35
N MET A 116 -2.48 2.53 -3.36
CA MET A 116 -1.27 3.33 -3.46
C MET A 116 -0.15 2.61 -2.71
N PHE A 117 1.05 2.58 -3.29
CA PHE A 117 2.25 2.13 -2.61
C PHE A 117 3.41 3.11 -2.84
N ALA A 118 4.27 3.26 -1.84
CA ALA A 118 5.50 4.02 -1.95
C ALA A 118 6.63 3.33 -1.18
N SER A 119 7.86 3.42 -1.69
CA SER A 119 9.04 2.77 -1.09
C SER A 119 10.33 3.52 -1.42
N TRP A 120 11.43 3.07 -0.80
CA TRP A 120 12.71 3.79 -0.76
C TRP A 120 12.53 5.21 -0.23
N ALA A 121 12.18 5.30 1.05
CA ALA A 121 12.16 6.54 1.81
C ALA A 121 13.42 7.39 1.56
N VAL A 122 13.22 8.68 1.34
CA VAL A 122 14.30 9.68 1.16
C VAL A 122 14.86 10.15 2.50
N ARG A 123 14.04 10.07 3.56
CA ARG A 123 14.34 10.52 4.92
C ARG A 123 14.25 9.34 5.91
N THR A 124 14.84 9.48 7.09
CA THR A 124 14.91 8.41 8.10
C THR A 124 13.79 8.47 9.14
N ASP A 125 13.00 9.53 9.14
CA ASP A 125 11.87 9.82 10.05
C ASP A 125 10.51 9.33 9.52
N VAL A 126 10.50 8.61 8.39
CA VAL A 126 9.30 8.10 7.73
C VAL A 126 9.36 6.58 7.54
N PRO A 127 8.21 5.87 7.42
CA PRO A 127 8.20 4.42 7.17
C PRO A 127 9.00 4.03 5.92
N THR A 128 9.67 2.88 5.93
CA THR A 128 10.43 2.37 4.76
C THR A 128 9.53 2.10 3.55
N VAL A 129 8.30 1.68 3.81
CA VAL A 129 7.25 1.38 2.83
C VAL A 129 5.93 1.93 3.37
N PHE A 130 5.17 2.59 2.49
CA PHE A 130 3.80 3.02 2.76
C PHE A 130 2.86 2.31 1.78
N VAL A 131 1.70 1.87 2.27
CA VAL A 131 0.61 1.31 1.45
C VAL A 131 -0.72 1.85 1.97
N ALA A 132 -1.59 2.30 1.08
CA ALA A 132 -2.96 2.69 1.40
C ALA A 132 -3.94 2.08 0.39
N ILE A 133 -5.17 1.80 0.85
CA ILE A 133 -6.26 1.28 0.02
C ILE A 133 -7.47 2.19 0.22
N GLU A 134 -7.88 2.89 -0.82
CA GLU A 134 -9.11 3.70 -0.86
C GLU A 134 -10.26 2.85 -1.41
N PHE A 135 -11.37 2.85 -0.68
CA PHE A 135 -12.63 2.20 -1.07
C PHE A 135 -13.62 3.26 -1.56
N PRO A 136 -14.59 2.90 -2.42
CA PRO A 136 -15.59 3.85 -2.94
C PRO A 136 -16.54 4.40 -1.85
N ASN A 137 -16.58 3.79 -0.67
CA ASN A 137 -17.35 4.23 0.49
C ASN A 137 -16.73 3.69 1.79
N GLU A 138 -17.10 4.29 2.93
CA GLU A 138 -16.61 3.92 4.26
C GLU A 138 -17.08 2.53 4.73
N GLU A 139 -18.26 2.08 4.28
CA GLU A 139 -18.85 0.80 4.70
C GLU A 139 -18.02 -0.39 4.19
N ASP A 140 -17.58 -0.34 2.94
CA ASP A 140 -16.74 -1.37 2.33
C ASP A 140 -15.32 -1.36 2.91
N ALA A 141 -14.77 -0.18 3.25
CA ALA A 141 -13.54 -0.08 4.03
C ALA A 141 -13.68 -0.75 5.41
N ALA A 142 -14.77 -0.46 6.13
CA ALA A 142 -15.04 -1.03 7.45
C ALA A 142 -15.25 -2.57 7.41
N LYS A 143 -15.86 -3.11 6.35
CA LYS A 143 -15.95 -4.57 6.12
C LYS A 143 -14.61 -5.22 5.78
N PHE A 144 -13.69 -4.48 5.18
CA PHE A 144 -12.39 -4.98 4.76
C PHE A 144 -11.32 -4.90 5.85
N ALA A 145 -11.30 -3.83 6.65
CA ALA A 145 -10.27 -3.56 7.65
C ALA A 145 -9.99 -4.75 8.59
N PRO A 146 -10.97 -5.46 9.17
CA PRO A 146 -10.70 -6.61 10.05
C PRO A 146 -9.96 -7.76 9.33
N LYS A 147 -10.21 -7.94 8.02
CA LYS A 147 -9.51 -8.95 7.21
C LYS A 147 -8.06 -8.58 6.99
N LEU A 148 -7.78 -7.30 6.77
CA LEU A 148 -6.43 -6.76 6.62
C LEU A 148 -5.66 -6.84 7.94
N GLU A 149 -6.25 -6.37 9.04
CA GLU A 149 -5.67 -6.42 10.39
C GLU A 149 -5.32 -7.85 10.83
N THR A 150 -6.18 -8.83 10.50
CA THR A 150 -5.90 -10.26 10.75
C THR A 150 -4.73 -10.78 9.89
N PHE A 151 -4.55 -10.25 8.68
CA PHE A 151 -3.54 -10.69 7.73
C PHE A 151 -2.15 -10.05 7.97
N LEU A 152 -2.08 -8.77 8.32
CA LEU A 152 -0.82 -8.02 8.45
C LEU A 152 0.23 -8.71 9.37
N PRO A 153 -0.12 -9.25 10.56
CA PRO A 153 0.83 -9.96 11.42
C PRO A 153 1.47 -11.21 10.80
N THR A 154 0.91 -11.74 9.71
CA THR A 154 1.47 -12.92 9.01
C THR A 154 2.58 -12.56 8.02
N VAL A 155 2.71 -11.28 7.66
CA VAL A 155 3.67 -10.78 6.66
C VAL A 155 4.61 -9.70 7.18
N LEU A 156 4.23 -9.00 8.26
CA LEU A 156 5.10 -8.03 8.93
C LEU A 156 6.03 -8.74 9.93
N PRO A 157 7.30 -8.30 10.06
CA PRO A 157 8.16 -8.75 11.16
C PRO A 157 7.57 -8.28 12.50
N PRO A 158 7.79 -9.04 13.60
CA PRO A 158 7.31 -8.64 14.92
C PRO A 158 7.95 -7.31 15.33
N VAL A 159 7.12 -6.33 15.70
CA VAL A 159 7.59 -5.03 16.20
C VAL A 159 8.30 -5.25 17.54
N PRO A 160 9.57 -4.82 17.70
CA PRO A 160 10.23 -4.86 18.99
C PRO A 160 9.48 -3.96 19.98
N VAL A 161 8.95 -4.54 21.05
CA VAL A 161 8.33 -3.80 22.14
C VAL A 161 9.41 -3.13 23.00
N THR A 162 9.78 -1.91 22.66
CA THR A 162 10.55 -1.04 23.56
C THR A 162 9.66 -0.74 24.79
N PRO A 163 10.09 -0.99 26.04
CA PRO A 163 9.19 -0.97 27.22
C PRO A 163 8.55 0.38 27.63
N GLU A 164 8.70 1.45 26.87
CA GLU A 164 8.35 2.82 27.28
C GLU A 164 6.84 3.12 27.23
N ALA A 165 6.02 2.25 26.65
CA ALA A 165 4.58 2.47 26.45
C ALA A 165 3.65 2.01 27.61
N MET A 166 4.18 1.56 28.76
CA MET A 166 3.37 1.02 29.88
C MET A 166 3.36 1.88 31.16
N LEU A 167 3.77 3.15 31.13
CA LEU A 167 3.95 3.96 32.35
C LEU A 167 2.92 5.08 32.62
N GLU A 168 1.85 5.24 31.82
CA GLU A 168 0.93 6.39 31.95
C GLU A 168 -0.57 6.09 32.20
N ASN A 169 -0.99 4.87 32.58
CA ASN A 169 -2.42 4.59 32.81
C ASN A 169 -2.83 3.85 34.10
N ASP A 170 -1.91 3.44 34.98
CA ASP A 170 -2.23 2.67 36.20
C ASP A 170 -2.03 3.44 37.53
N MET A 171 -2.52 4.69 37.60
CA MET A 171 -2.68 5.40 38.87
C MET A 171 -4.01 6.18 39.00
N LYS A 172 -5.13 5.46 39.08
CA LYS A 172 -6.25 5.93 39.92
C LYS A 172 -7.15 4.81 40.45
N THR A 173 -7.45 4.91 41.75
CA THR A 173 -8.42 4.12 42.53
C THR A 173 -7.88 2.78 43.04
N GLY A 174 -7.44 2.78 44.29
CA GLY A 174 -7.26 1.55 45.06
C GLY A 174 -8.40 1.34 46.04
N GLU A 175 -8.58 0.10 46.49
CA GLU A 175 -9.00 -0.18 47.86
C GLU A 175 -8.40 -1.53 48.29
N ALA A 176 -8.02 -1.69 49.55
CA ALA A 176 -7.21 -2.81 50.03
C ALA A 176 -7.92 -3.61 51.13
N ARG A 177 -7.93 -4.95 50.99
CA ARG A 177 -7.98 -5.98 52.05
C ARG A 177 -7.30 -7.23 51.47
N GLU A 178 -6.11 -7.67 51.88
CA GLU A 178 -5.60 -8.09 53.21
C GLU A 178 -6.06 -9.52 53.63
N GLY A 179 -5.06 -10.38 53.91
CA GLY A 179 -5.19 -11.77 54.39
C GLY A 179 -5.12 -12.84 53.29
N ALA A 180 -4.20 -13.82 53.29
CA ALA A 180 -3.12 -14.15 54.23
C ALA A 180 -1.95 -14.89 53.53
N ALA A 181 -0.80 -14.97 54.20
CA ALA A 181 0.44 -15.64 53.74
C ALA A 181 0.79 -16.83 54.69
N PRO A 182 1.94 -17.53 54.57
CA PRO A 182 2.45 -18.33 53.43
C PRO A 182 3.00 -19.74 53.83
N LYS A 183 3.61 -20.49 52.86
CA LYS A 183 4.58 -21.62 52.99
C LYS A 183 4.04 -23.04 53.39
N PRO A 184 4.82 -24.15 53.22
CA PRO A 184 6.01 -24.42 52.36
C PRO A 184 6.03 -25.78 51.59
N SER A 185 6.99 -25.88 50.64
CA SER A 185 7.83 -27.02 50.19
C SER A 185 7.41 -28.51 50.30
N THR A 186 7.63 -29.25 49.20
CA THR A 186 8.42 -30.51 49.19
C THR A 186 9.41 -30.49 48.03
N VAL A 187 10.65 -30.92 48.30
CA VAL A 187 11.76 -31.09 47.35
C VAL A 187 11.96 -32.57 47.10
N GLU A 188 12.21 -33.01 45.86
CA GLU A 188 13.08 -34.18 45.65
C GLU A 188 13.79 -34.19 44.28
N LYS A 189 14.98 -34.81 44.27
CA LYS A 189 16.00 -34.87 43.20
C LYS A 189 16.93 -36.05 43.54
N PRO A 190 17.76 -36.58 42.64
CA PRO A 190 17.52 -37.32 41.39
C PRO A 190 17.89 -38.83 41.52
N SER A 191 17.60 -39.65 40.51
CA SER A 191 18.27 -40.98 40.36
C SER A 191 18.21 -41.43 38.89
N VAL A 192 19.29 -41.42 38.10
CA VAL A 192 20.41 -42.39 37.94
C VAL A 192 20.35 -42.97 36.52
N ARG A 193 21.50 -42.91 35.83
CA ARG A 193 21.74 -43.48 34.49
C ARG A 193 22.03 -44.99 34.63
N PRO A 194 21.82 -45.79 33.58
CA PRO A 194 23.01 -46.40 33.00
C PRO A 194 23.03 -46.44 31.47
N SER A 195 24.24 -46.46 30.92
CA SER A 195 24.54 -46.95 29.57
C SER A 195 25.42 -48.18 29.72
N PRO A 196 25.22 -49.21 28.88
CA PRO A 196 26.35 -49.78 28.14
C PRO A 196 25.95 -50.18 26.70
N ILE A 197 26.79 -50.51 25.71
CA ILE A 197 28.21 -50.39 25.33
C ILE A 197 28.30 -50.99 23.91
N ALA A 198 29.07 -50.34 23.02
CA ALA A 198 29.84 -50.80 21.83
C ALA A 198 29.46 -52.03 20.94
N GLY A 199 29.83 -51.91 19.66
CA GLY A 199 29.89 -52.97 18.64
C GLY A 199 29.74 -52.41 17.22
N ALA A 200 30.73 -51.67 16.68
CA ALA A 200 31.81 -52.18 15.81
C ALA A 200 31.38 -52.48 14.35
N SER A 201 31.95 -51.73 13.39
CA SER A 201 31.85 -51.92 11.92
C SER A 201 32.71 -53.14 11.44
N PRO A 202 32.59 -53.63 10.18
CA PRO A 202 33.13 -52.93 8.99
C PRO A 202 32.35 -53.18 7.66
N GLN A 203 32.94 -52.72 6.55
CA GLN A 203 32.52 -52.97 5.16
C GLN A 203 32.64 -54.46 4.77
N VAL A 204 31.64 -54.99 4.06
CA VAL A 204 31.75 -55.55 2.69
C VAL A 204 30.36 -55.40 2.04
N GLU A 205 30.20 -55.27 0.72
CA GLU A 205 31.20 -55.19 -0.37
C GLU A 205 30.94 -53.95 -1.23
#